data_AF-A0A9D1F158-F1
#
_entry.id   AF-A0A9D1F158-F1
#
_cell.length_a   1.000
_cell.length_b   1.000
_cell.length_c   1.000
_cell.angle_alpha   90.00
_cell.angle_beta   90.00
_cell.angle_gamma   90.00
#
_symmetry.space_group_name_H-M   'P 1'
#
loop_
_entity.id
_entity.type
_entity.pdbx_description
1 polymer ?
#
loop_
_entity_poly.entity_id
_entity_poly.type
_entity_poly.pdbx_seq_one_letter_code
_entity_poly.pdbx_strand_id
1 'polypeptide(L)'
;MSIVILSSSQEKSFDDKELINIGSNPNCDFVVNVGYDVLLTVQIDKITGKCFVINNFHNEKILFKGNPLQKIEVNNVCKIVFADTNEYIGVKLVQDAKSMTMIESEELNEEDLKHIYGNDTATITRVKIEKQREPIEKARVAIIKQVSYSINELRQKLSANSKTSIFLHIALIGCAIINSFAVSNYLMGLTVKEAEKYLYLPTNLKVWVIYALITFAICLMLKQGVCLYLQNNVVKESIKTSKIAQNFMLWLSAIFLLGIYSVNLVYFMNVNNFMSFAVFISLFFTGIMATVAIACGYFKCNSSEWQATLNKFEFREDFESVLKAYRIWIDRYVNSLSRTKIQNIKDRLFSLQLKSTGEIALGILTAPFLAYGVSNTLAMCFPEAAGWVRISGLRFSPIFLVLATFLIIFAFFSLVAAFTASKKIQGSEVIKQDGFSDYRQHGVNIFGLEGVKKLRADNRRYLYIALSIIFIEFTMNVSYFMTEIGGDFKGLALSFIAALVPTALLLAETILLSQTNFDIYACDELISKIDKD
;
A
#
# COMPACT_ATOMS: atom_id res chain seq x y z
N MET A 1 -31.82 -29.33 -17.05
CA MET A 1 -32.45 -28.30 -17.91
C MET A 1 -33.93 -28.63 -17.97
N SER A 2 -34.81 -27.71 -17.58
CA SER A 2 -36.26 -27.97 -17.59
C SER A 2 -36.89 -27.45 -18.88
N ILE A 3 -37.70 -28.28 -19.54
CA ILE A 3 -38.47 -27.88 -20.72
C ILE A 3 -39.93 -27.75 -20.33
N VAL A 4 -40.51 -26.59 -20.60
CA VAL A 4 -41.95 -26.35 -20.44
C VAL A 4 -42.60 -26.39 -21.82
N ILE A 5 -43.59 -27.27 -21.98
CA ILE A 5 -44.43 -27.38 -23.17
C ILE A 5 -45.81 -26.82 -22.83
N LEU A 6 -46.24 -25.83 -23.61
CA LEU A 6 -47.52 -25.12 -23.46
C LEU A 6 -48.40 -25.38 -24.69
N SER A 7 -49.70 -25.44 -24.47
CA SER A 7 -50.72 -25.49 -25.52
C SER A 7 -51.87 -24.55 -25.18
N SER A 8 -52.92 -24.51 -26.01
CA SER A 8 -54.11 -23.72 -25.72
C SER A 8 -54.84 -24.15 -24.44
N SER A 9 -54.68 -25.42 -24.03
CA SER A 9 -55.47 -26.05 -22.97
C SER A 9 -54.65 -26.67 -21.82
N GLN A 10 -53.34 -26.88 -22.01
CA GLN A 10 -52.48 -27.55 -21.04
C GLN A 10 -51.06 -26.99 -21.04
N GLU A 11 -50.43 -26.94 -19.87
CA GLU A 11 -49.00 -26.69 -19.65
C GLU A 11 -48.39 -27.85 -18.86
N LYS A 12 -47.22 -28.34 -19.29
CA LYS A 12 -46.47 -29.40 -18.60
C LYS A 12 -44.97 -29.10 -18.63
N SER A 13 -44.32 -29.28 -17.48
CA SER A 13 -42.86 -29.23 -17.35
C SER A 13 -42.26 -30.63 -17.39
N PHE A 14 -41.12 -30.75 -18.07
CA PHE A 14 -40.34 -31.98 -18.18
C PHE A 14 -38.92 -31.70 -17.69
N ASP A 15 -38.55 -32.39 -16.61
CA ASP A 15 -37.22 -32.32 -16.02
C ASP A 15 -36.39 -33.52 -16.48
N ASP A 16 -35.18 -33.25 -16.99
CA ASP A 16 -34.16 -34.25 -17.36
C ASP A 16 -34.55 -35.33 -18.38
N LYS A 17 -35.58 -35.08 -19.21
CA LYS A 17 -35.98 -35.97 -20.32
C LYS A 17 -35.35 -35.54 -21.65
N GLU A 18 -34.60 -36.44 -22.30
CA GLU A 18 -33.87 -36.16 -23.55
C GLU A 18 -34.76 -36.08 -24.79
N LEU A 19 -35.86 -36.83 -24.80
CA LEU A 19 -36.78 -36.96 -25.93
C LEU A 19 -38.20 -36.84 -25.40
N ILE A 20 -38.94 -35.85 -25.90
CA ILE A 20 -40.33 -35.62 -25.54
C ILE A 20 -41.18 -35.71 -26.80
N ASN A 21 -42.14 -36.63 -26.83
CA ASN A 21 -43.04 -36.80 -27.96
C ASN A 21 -44.35 -36.04 -27.73
N ILE A 22 -44.70 -35.19 -28.69
CA ILE A 22 -45.92 -34.40 -28.71
C ILE A 22 -46.79 -34.87 -29.87
N GLY A 23 -48.05 -35.23 -29.64
CA GLY A 23 -48.88 -35.74 -30.73
C GLY A 23 -50.35 -35.99 -30.39
N SER A 24 -51.10 -36.47 -31.37
CA SER A 24 -52.52 -36.82 -31.23
C SER A 24 -52.76 -38.16 -30.53
N ASN A 25 -51.73 -39.01 -30.45
CA ASN A 25 -51.82 -40.33 -29.84
C ASN A 25 -51.76 -40.26 -28.29
N PRO A 26 -52.65 -40.95 -27.55
CA PRO A 26 -52.64 -41.01 -26.08
C PRO A 26 -51.31 -41.46 -25.46
N ASN A 27 -50.48 -42.19 -26.20
CA ASN A 27 -49.16 -42.66 -25.75
C ASN A 27 -48.05 -41.60 -25.84
N CYS A 28 -48.35 -40.39 -26.32
CA CYS A 28 -47.38 -39.29 -26.35
C CYS A 28 -47.21 -38.66 -24.96
N ASP A 29 -46.03 -38.09 -24.72
CA ASP A 29 -45.72 -37.39 -23.47
C ASP A 29 -46.58 -36.13 -23.28
N PHE A 30 -46.90 -35.48 -24.39
CA PHE A 30 -47.81 -34.34 -24.45
C PHE A 30 -48.84 -34.58 -25.55
N VAL A 31 -50.12 -34.64 -25.19
CA VAL A 31 -51.20 -34.98 -26.12
C VAL A 31 -51.87 -33.69 -26.61
N VAL A 32 -52.04 -33.56 -27.93
CA VAL A 32 -52.69 -32.38 -28.55
C VAL A 32 -53.82 -32.85 -29.46
N ASN A 33 -54.98 -32.21 -29.37
CA ASN A 33 -56.17 -32.60 -30.12
C ASN A 33 -56.43 -31.64 -31.30
N VAL A 34 -55.81 -31.93 -32.45
CA VAL A 34 -55.80 -31.04 -33.63
C VAL A 34 -56.67 -31.56 -34.78
N GLY A 35 -57.35 -32.70 -34.60
CA GLY A 35 -58.23 -33.30 -35.62
C GLY A 35 -57.52 -34.00 -36.79
N TYR A 36 -56.20 -34.08 -36.76
CA TYR A 36 -55.36 -34.85 -37.69
C TYR A 36 -54.12 -35.41 -36.99
N ASP A 37 -53.44 -36.37 -37.62
CA ASP A 37 -52.28 -37.02 -37.03
C ASP A 37 -51.06 -36.09 -36.95
N VAL A 38 -50.57 -35.93 -35.72
CA VAL A 38 -49.44 -35.09 -35.37
C VAL A 38 -48.45 -35.91 -34.57
N LEU A 39 -47.18 -35.85 -34.96
CA LEU A 39 -46.06 -36.33 -34.15
C LEU A 39 -44.87 -35.38 -34.28
N LEU A 40 -44.60 -34.67 -33.20
CA LEU A 40 -43.47 -33.77 -33.01
C LEU A 40 -42.57 -34.36 -31.93
N THR A 41 -41.26 -34.33 -32.15
CA THR A 41 -40.28 -34.72 -31.14
C THR A 41 -39.45 -33.52 -30.75
N VAL A 42 -39.40 -33.25 -29.44
CA VAL A 42 -38.45 -32.33 -28.84
C VAL A 42 -37.26 -33.14 -28.37
N GLN A 43 -36.10 -32.89 -28.97
CA GLN A 43 -34.84 -33.59 -28.68
C GLN A 43 -33.85 -32.63 -28.04
N ILE A 44 -33.27 -33.03 -26.91
CA ILE A 44 -32.19 -32.31 -26.23
C ILE A 44 -30.88 -33.03 -26.48
N ASP A 45 -29.90 -32.33 -27.05
CA ASP A 45 -28.53 -32.82 -27.10
C ASP A 45 -27.80 -32.46 -25.80
N LYS A 46 -27.53 -33.46 -24.94
CA LYS A 46 -26.86 -33.26 -23.65
C LYS A 46 -25.41 -32.79 -23.78
N ILE A 47 -24.76 -32.99 -24.93
CA ILE A 47 -23.36 -32.61 -25.14
C ILE A 47 -23.27 -31.13 -25.54
N THR A 48 -24.17 -30.68 -26.43
CA THR A 48 -24.17 -29.28 -26.92
C THR A 48 -25.13 -28.37 -26.15
N GLY A 49 -26.04 -28.91 -25.34
CA GLY A 49 -27.07 -28.16 -24.62
C GLY A 49 -28.15 -27.57 -25.53
N LYS A 50 -28.17 -27.97 -26.81
CA LYS A 50 -29.12 -27.47 -27.82
C LYS A 50 -30.40 -28.30 -27.82
N CYS A 51 -31.53 -27.62 -28.00
CA CYS A 51 -32.85 -28.24 -28.10
C CYS A 51 -33.35 -28.13 -29.54
N PHE A 52 -33.86 -29.23 -30.09
CA PHE A 52 -34.44 -29.27 -31.43
C PHE A 52 -35.89 -29.72 -31.38
N VAL A 53 -36.74 -29.10 -32.20
CA VAL A 53 -38.09 -29.62 -32.47
C VAL A 53 -38.13 -30.14 -33.89
N ILE A 54 -38.58 -31.40 -34.04
CA ILE A 54 -38.59 -32.14 -35.30
C ILE A 54 -40.02 -32.56 -35.60
N ASN A 55 -40.48 -32.27 -36.82
CA ASN A 55 -41.74 -32.77 -37.36
C ASN A 55 -41.51 -34.12 -38.03
N ASN A 56 -41.75 -35.21 -37.29
CA ASN A 56 -41.36 -36.55 -37.74
C ASN A 56 -42.14 -37.02 -38.97
N PHE A 57 -43.40 -36.57 -39.11
CA PHE A 57 -44.27 -36.95 -40.24
C PHE A 57 -44.28 -35.93 -41.37
N HIS A 58 -43.45 -34.88 -41.31
CA HIS A 58 -43.38 -33.83 -42.35
C HIS A 58 -44.76 -33.26 -42.70
N ASN A 59 -45.66 -33.19 -41.72
CA ASN A 59 -47.01 -32.71 -41.93
C ASN A 59 -46.97 -31.21 -42.25
N GLU A 60 -47.39 -30.84 -43.47
CA GLU A 60 -47.37 -29.46 -43.98
C GLU A 60 -48.27 -28.51 -43.19
N LYS A 61 -49.22 -29.03 -42.41
CA LYS A 61 -50.10 -28.26 -41.54
C LYS A 61 -49.43 -27.80 -40.24
N ILE A 62 -48.24 -28.30 -39.92
CA ILE A 62 -47.48 -27.86 -38.74
C ILE A 62 -46.58 -26.71 -39.15
N LEU A 63 -46.90 -25.51 -38.67
CA LEU A 63 -46.30 -24.27 -39.14
C LEU A 63 -45.40 -23.63 -38.08
N PHE A 64 -44.21 -23.21 -38.50
CA PHE A 64 -43.35 -22.30 -37.74
C PHE A 64 -43.15 -21.02 -38.54
N LYS A 65 -43.55 -19.88 -37.97
CA LYS A 65 -43.55 -18.56 -38.65
C LYS A 65 -44.25 -18.58 -40.02
N GLY A 66 -45.32 -19.37 -40.16
CA GLY A 66 -46.13 -19.47 -41.37
C GLY A 66 -45.64 -20.47 -42.42
N ASN A 67 -44.48 -21.13 -42.22
CA ASN A 67 -43.95 -22.14 -43.14
C ASN A 67 -44.02 -23.56 -42.54
N PRO A 68 -44.14 -24.62 -43.36
CA PRO A 68 -44.07 -26.01 -42.90
C PRO A 68 -42.81 -26.30 -42.09
N LEU A 69 -43.00 -26.85 -40.89
CA LEU A 69 -41.94 -27.20 -39.97
C LEU A 69 -41.24 -28.50 -40.42
N GLN A 70 -39.91 -28.47 -40.54
CA GLN A 70 -39.08 -29.67 -40.71
C GLN A 70 -38.29 -29.96 -39.42
N LYS A 71 -37.24 -29.19 -39.17
CA LYS A 71 -36.43 -29.23 -37.95
C LYS A 71 -36.01 -27.81 -37.59
N ILE A 72 -36.14 -27.45 -36.31
CA ILE A 72 -35.72 -26.13 -35.81
C ILE A 72 -34.92 -26.28 -34.53
N GLU A 73 -33.94 -25.41 -34.33
CA GLU A 73 -33.24 -25.22 -33.06
C GLU A 73 -34.02 -24.22 -32.20
N VAL A 74 -34.27 -24.56 -30.94
CA VAL A 74 -34.98 -23.71 -29.97
C VAL A 74 -33.95 -23.01 -29.08
N ASN A 75 -33.86 -21.68 -29.20
CA ASN A 75 -32.90 -20.90 -28.41
C ASN A 75 -33.42 -20.55 -27.00
N ASN A 76 -34.68 -20.08 -26.88
CA ASN A 76 -35.30 -19.71 -25.59
C ASN A 76 -36.79 -20.07 -25.56
N VAL A 77 -37.57 -19.57 -26.54
CA VAL A 77 -38.99 -19.87 -26.70
C VAL A 77 -39.29 -20.08 -28.19
N CYS A 78 -40.05 -21.12 -28.50
CA CYS A 78 -40.55 -21.39 -29.84
C CYS A 78 -42.06 -21.61 -29.80
N LYS A 79 -42.80 -21.00 -30.73
CA LYS A 79 -44.24 -21.25 -30.91
C LYS A 79 -44.49 -21.89 -32.27
N ILE A 80 -45.10 -23.07 -32.25
CA ILE A 80 -45.52 -23.85 -33.41
C ILE A 80 -47.05 -23.77 -33.47
N VAL A 81 -47.58 -23.51 -34.66
CA VAL A 81 -49.02 -23.34 -34.88
C VAL A 81 -49.51 -24.43 -35.81
N PHE A 82 -50.74 -24.87 -35.60
CA PHE A 82 -51.39 -25.87 -36.43
C PHE A 82 -52.36 -25.20 -37.39
N ALA A 83 -52.16 -25.40 -38.71
CA ALA A 83 -53.05 -24.87 -39.73
C ALA A 83 -54.49 -25.36 -39.51
N ASP A 84 -55.45 -24.51 -39.86
CA ASP A 84 -56.89 -24.75 -39.73
C ASP A 84 -57.41 -24.91 -38.28
N THR A 85 -56.59 -24.60 -37.27
CA THR A 85 -56.99 -24.67 -35.85
C THR A 85 -56.49 -23.47 -35.04
N ASN A 86 -57.08 -23.23 -33.86
CA ASN A 86 -56.60 -22.24 -32.89
C ASN A 86 -55.55 -22.83 -31.93
N GLU A 87 -55.12 -24.06 -32.17
CA GLU A 87 -54.20 -24.79 -31.30
C GLU A 87 -52.74 -24.42 -31.61
N TYR A 88 -51.89 -24.44 -30.58
CA TYR A 88 -50.47 -24.16 -30.74
C TYR A 88 -49.65 -24.95 -29.72
N ILE A 89 -48.34 -25.09 -30.00
CA ILE A 89 -47.37 -25.61 -29.05
C ILE A 89 -46.32 -24.53 -28.79
N GLY A 90 -46.17 -24.12 -27.54
CA GLY A 90 -45.05 -23.32 -27.04
C GLY A 90 -44.01 -24.22 -26.40
N VAL A 91 -42.77 -24.22 -26.88
CA VAL A 91 -41.63 -24.89 -26.23
C VAL A 91 -40.77 -23.81 -25.60
N LYS A 92 -40.63 -23.83 -24.27
CA LYS A 92 -39.82 -22.89 -23.49
C LYS A 92 -38.71 -23.62 -22.75
N LEU A 93 -37.48 -23.14 -22.95
CA LEU A 93 -36.31 -23.60 -22.20
C LEU A 93 -36.21 -22.79 -20.91
N VAL A 94 -36.31 -23.46 -19.78
CA VAL A 94 -36.03 -22.87 -18.46
C VAL A 94 -34.63 -23.32 -18.09
N GLN A 95 -33.67 -22.44 -18.36
CA GLN A 95 -32.30 -22.61 -17.87
C GLN A 95 -32.27 -22.14 -16.42
N ASP A 96 -31.81 -23.01 -15.52
CA ASP A 96 -31.37 -22.58 -14.20
C ASP A 96 -30.37 -21.44 -14.36
N ALA A 97 -30.55 -20.40 -13.55
CA ALA A 97 -29.90 -19.08 -13.63
C ALA A 97 -28.48 -19.13 -14.21
N LYS A 98 -28.33 -18.68 -15.47
CA LYS A 98 -27.01 -18.53 -16.10
C LYS A 98 -26.19 -17.47 -15.35
N SER A 99 -25.00 -17.86 -14.92
CA SER A 99 -24.03 -16.98 -14.25
C SER A 99 -23.52 -15.88 -15.17
N MET A 100 -23.18 -14.74 -14.58
CA MET A 100 -22.73 -13.47 -15.19
C MET A 100 -21.60 -13.58 -16.24
N THR A 101 -20.88 -14.70 -16.30
CA THR A 101 -19.68 -14.90 -17.14
C THR A 101 -19.94 -15.15 -18.63
N MET A 102 -21.14 -15.53 -19.06
CA MET A 102 -21.42 -15.72 -20.51
C MET A 102 -21.98 -14.48 -21.22
N ILE A 103 -22.32 -13.42 -20.48
CA ILE A 103 -22.87 -12.16 -21.01
C ILE A 103 -21.74 -11.24 -21.54
N GLU A 104 -20.47 -11.59 -21.29
CA GLU A 104 -19.29 -10.83 -21.69
C GLU A 104 -18.92 -10.93 -23.20
N SER A 105 -19.66 -11.69 -24.02
CA SER A 105 -19.26 -11.98 -25.42
C SER A 105 -20.20 -11.51 -26.53
N GLU A 106 -21.34 -10.88 -26.22
CA GLU A 106 -22.27 -10.35 -27.24
C GLU A 106 -22.39 -8.82 -27.18
N GLU A 107 -22.32 -8.17 -28.34
CA GLU A 107 -22.62 -6.75 -28.50
C GLU A 107 -24.13 -6.49 -28.32
N LEU A 108 -24.62 -6.60 -27.08
CA LEU A 108 -26.02 -6.37 -26.76
C LEU A 108 -26.34 -4.87 -26.80
N ASN A 109 -27.41 -4.52 -27.50
CA ASN A 109 -27.98 -3.18 -27.58
C ASN A 109 -28.90 -2.89 -26.39
N GLU A 110 -29.32 -1.63 -26.24
CA GLU A 110 -30.19 -1.19 -25.13
C GLU A 110 -31.55 -1.91 -25.10
N GLU A 111 -32.03 -2.34 -26.27
CA GLU A 111 -33.26 -3.13 -26.40
C GLU A 111 -33.07 -4.58 -25.95
N ASP A 112 -31.90 -5.18 -26.21
CA ASP A 112 -31.57 -6.53 -25.76
C ASP A 112 -31.41 -6.58 -24.23
N LEU A 113 -30.84 -5.54 -23.64
CA LEU A 113 -30.73 -5.39 -22.18
C LEU A 113 -32.10 -5.26 -21.50
N LYS A 114 -33.03 -4.51 -22.12
CA LYS A 114 -34.43 -4.41 -21.67
C LYS A 114 -35.17 -5.73 -21.81
N HIS A 115 -34.86 -6.51 -22.84
CA HIS A 115 -35.47 -7.81 -23.07
C HIS A 115 -34.96 -8.89 -22.08
N ILE A 116 -33.68 -8.83 -21.69
CA ILE A 116 -33.06 -9.80 -20.76
C ILE A 116 -33.39 -9.49 -19.28
N TYR A 117 -33.34 -8.20 -18.90
CA TYR A 117 -33.48 -7.78 -17.50
C TYR A 117 -34.81 -7.09 -17.17
N GLY A 118 -35.71 -6.96 -18.15
CA GLY A 118 -36.93 -6.18 -18.01
C GLY A 118 -36.68 -4.66 -18.00
N ASN A 119 -37.73 -3.88 -17.74
CA ASN A 119 -37.65 -2.41 -17.66
C ASN A 119 -37.00 -1.87 -16.37
N ASP A 120 -36.22 -2.68 -15.64
CA ASP A 120 -35.51 -2.20 -14.46
C ASP A 120 -34.35 -1.30 -14.87
N THR A 121 -34.61 0.01 -14.88
CA THR A 121 -33.67 1.07 -15.23
C THR A 121 -32.38 1.01 -14.40
N ALA A 122 -32.43 0.53 -13.16
CA ALA A 122 -31.26 0.38 -12.30
C ALA A 122 -30.32 -0.73 -12.79
N THR A 123 -30.88 -1.87 -13.21
CA THR A 123 -30.11 -3.01 -13.73
C THR A 123 -29.52 -2.69 -15.11
N ILE A 124 -30.29 -2.06 -16.00
CA ILE A 124 -29.81 -1.61 -17.31
C ILE A 124 -28.67 -0.60 -17.17
N THR A 125 -28.78 0.36 -16.24
CA THR A 125 -27.73 1.37 -16.00
C THR A 125 -26.43 0.73 -15.52
N ARG A 126 -26.50 -0.28 -14.65
CA ARG A 126 -25.32 -1.01 -14.17
C ARG A 126 -24.64 -1.79 -15.27
N VAL A 127 -25.40 -2.49 -16.11
CA VAL A 127 -24.81 -3.23 -17.25
C VAL A 127 -24.15 -2.28 -18.24
N LYS A 128 -24.73 -1.11 -18.51
CA LYS A 128 -24.09 -0.07 -19.33
C LYS A 128 -22.78 0.44 -18.71
N ILE A 129 -22.74 0.64 -17.39
CA ILE A 129 -21.53 1.07 -16.67
C ILE A 129 -20.44 -0.01 -16.74
N GLU A 130 -20.78 -1.29 -16.52
CA GLU A 130 -19.81 -2.38 -16.64
C GLU A 130 -19.29 -2.55 -18.07
N LYS A 131 -20.14 -2.39 -19.10
CA LYS A 131 -19.69 -2.41 -20.50
C LYS A 131 -18.70 -1.27 -20.82
N GLN A 132 -18.87 -0.10 -20.21
CA GLN A 132 -17.93 1.02 -20.35
C GLN A 132 -16.58 0.75 -19.66
N ARG A 133 -16.52 -0.19 -18.70
CA ARG A 133 -15.30 -0.56 -17.98
C ARG A 133 -14.31 -1.31 -18.86
N GLU A 134 -14.81 -2.23 -19.69
CA GLU A 134 -14.02 -3.20 -20.45
C GLU A 134 -12.92 -2.57 -21.34
N PRO A 135 -13.19 -1.56 -22.18
CA PRO A 135 -12.14 -0.92 -22.98
C PRO A 135 -11.10 -0.20 -22.10
N ILE A 136 -11.51 0.36 -20.96
CA ILE A 136 -10.62 1.05 -20.03
C ILE A 136 -9.72 0.04 -19.31
N GLU A 137 -10.27 -1.10 -18.89
CA GLU A 137 -9.54 -2.25 -18.32
C GLU A 137 -8.51 -2.80 -19.30
N LYS A 138 -8.90 -3.05 -20.56
CA LYS A 138 -8.00 -3.52 -21.61
C LYS A 138 -6.83 -2.56 -21.82
N ALA A 139 -7.10 -1.26 -21.91
CA ALA A 139 -6.06 -0.23 -22.02
C ALA A 139 -5.14 -0.19 -20.78
N ARG A 140 -5.71 -0.25 -19.57
CA ARG A 140 -4.95 -0.28 -18.31
C ARG A 140 -4.01 -1.48 -18.26
N VAL A 141 -4.53 -2.68 -18.50
CA VAL A 141 -3.76 -3.93 -18.46
C VAL A 141 -2.65 -3.93 -19.51
N ALA A 142 -2.90 -3.41 -20.72
CA ALA A 142 -1.88 -3.29 -21.76
C ALA A 142 -0.71 -2.40 -21.32
N ILE A 143 -1.00 -1.22 -20.78
CA ILE A 143 0.03 -0.30 -20.28
C ILE A 143 0.80 -0.92 -19.12
N ILE A 144 0.10 -1.51 -18.14
CA ILE A 144 0.74 -2.17 -16.99
C ILE A 144 1.65 -3.29 -17.43
N LYS A 145 1.22 -4.16 -18.36
CA LYS A 145 2.09 -5.23 -18.89
C LYS A 145 3.37 -4.67 -19.50
N GLN A 146 3.30 -3.51 -20.15
CA GLN A 146 4.47 -2.85 -20.73
C GLN A 146 5.42 -2.28 -19.67
N VAL A 147 4.91 -1.71 -18.57
CA VAL A 147 5.74 -0.96 -17.60
C VAL A 147 6.04 -1.70 -16.30
N SER A 148 5.24 -2.70 -15.92
CA SER A 148 5.28 -3.34 -14.61
C SER A 148 6.63 -3.99 -14.32
N TYR A 149 7.22 -4.66 -15.30
CA TYR A 149 8.55 -5.24 -15.17
C TYR A 149 9.60 -4.17 -14.81
N SER A 150 9.67 -3.10 -15.60
CA SER A 150 10.63 -2.01 -15.39
C SER A 150 10.40 -1.28 -14.06
N ILE A 151 9.13 -1.06 -13.68
CA ILE A 151 8.77 -0.46 -12.39
C ILE A 151 9.24 -1.35 -11.23
N ASN A 152 8.96 -2.66 -11.30
CA ASN A 152 9.33 -3.61 -10.25
C ASN A 152 10.85 -3.73 -10.12
N GLU A 153 11.57 -3.82 -11.25
CA GLU A 153 13.04 -3.84 -11.26
C GLU A 153 13.62 -2.57 -10.62
N LEU A 154 13.12 -1.39 -10.98
CA LEU A 154 13.57 -0.12 -10.41
C LEU A 154 13.23 0.00 -8.92
N ARG A 155 12.02 -0.42 -8.50
CA ARG A 155 11.63 -0.45 -7.08
C ARG A 155 12.53 -1.40 -6.28
N GLN A 156 12.88 -2.56 -6.84
CA GLN A 156 13.78 -3.52 -6.19
C GLN A 156 15.21 -2.95 -6.08
N LYS A 157 15.74 -2.36 -7.15
CA LYS A 157 17.05 -1.67 -7.14
C LYS A 157 17.07 -0.55 -6.10
N LEU A 158 16.06 0.31 -6.08
CA LEU A 158 15.91 1.38 -5.09
C LEU A 158 15.83 0.85 -3.66
N SER A 159 15.06 -0.22 -3.42
CA SER A 159 14.93 -0.87 -2.11
C SER A 159 16.27 -1.44 -1.64
N ALA A 160 16.97 -2.20 -2.49
CA ALA A 160 18.28 -2.75 -2.20
C ALA A 160 19.30 -1.65 -1.89
N ASN A 161 19.36 -0.62 -2.74
CA ASN A 161 20.27 0.51 -2.59
C ASN A 161 19.95 1.37 -1.36
N SER A 162 18.68 1.51 -0.99
CA SER A 162 18.27 2.16 0.26
C SER A 162 18.75 1.37 1.48
N LYS A 163 18.59 0.04 1.49
CA LYS A 163 19.09 -0.83 2.57
C LYS A 163 20.61 -0.74 2.70
N THR A 164 21.34 -0.84 1.58
CA THR A 164 22.80 -0.68 1.58
C THR A 164 23.22 0.71 2.04
N SER A 165 22.51 1.76 1.60
CA SER A 165 22.75 3.13 2.05
C SER A 165 22.58 3.24 3.58
N ILE A 166 21.52 2.69 4.17
CA ILE A 166 21.33 2.69 5.64
C ILE A 166 22.51 2.02 6.34
N PHE A 167 22.94 0.84 5.87
CA PHE A 167 24.08 0.13 6.44
C PHE A 167 25.37 0.96 6.36
N LEU A 168 25.62 1.62 5.22
CA LEU A 168 26.78 2.50 5.04
C LEU A 168 26.73 3.71 5.98
N HIS A 169 25.55 4.26 6.29
CA HIS A 169 25.45 5.35 7.28
C HIS A 169 25.76 4.88 8.70
N ILE A 170 25.30 3.68 9.07
CA ILE A 170 25.64 3.08 10.38
C ILE A 170 27.15 2.84 10.46
N ALA A 171 27.74 2.26 9.41
CA ALA A 171 29.18 2.08 9.31
C ALA A 171 29.93 3.42 9.38
N LEU A 172 29.41 4.48 8.74
CA LEU A 172 30.00 5.80 8.77
C LEU A 172 30.00 6.42 10.17
N ILE A 173 28.90 6.24 10.93
CA ILE A 173 28.82 6.66 12.34
C ILE A 173 29.88 5.90 13.16
N GLY A 174 29.97 4.58 13.00
CA GLY A 174 30.99 3.77 13.68
C GLY A 174 32.41 4.21 13.35
N CYS A 175 32.71 4.47 12.07
CA CYS A 175 34.00 4.98 11.62
C CYS A 175 34.33 6.36 12.20
N ALA A 176 33.34 7.24 12.31
CA ALA A 176 33.51 8.57 12.90
C ALA A 176 33.81 8.49 14.41
N ILE A 177 33.12 7.61 15.13
CA ILE A 177 33.35 7.34 16.56
C ILE A 177 34.76 6.78 16.80
N ILE A 178 35.22 5.86 15.96
CA ILE A 178 36.57 5.29 16.09
C ILE A 178 37.63 6.34 15.73
N ASN A 179 37.47 7.10 14.65
CA ASN A 179 38.44 8.13 14.26
C ASN A 179 38.52 9.30 15.24
N SER A 180 37.40 9.68 15.87
CA SER A 180 37.39 10.78 16.84
C SER A 180 38.12 10.44 18.14
N PHE A 181 38.42 9.16 18.39
CA PHE A 181 39.17 8.72 19.56
C PHE A 181 40.56 9.38 19.63
N ALA A 182 41.39 9.16 18.61
CA ALA A 182 42.75 9.72 18.55
C ALA A 182 42.73 11.25 18.50
N VAL A 183 41.76 11.83 17.77
CA VAL A 183 41.54 13.28 17.73
C VAL A 183 41.25 13.85 19.13
N SER A 184 40.34 13.22 19.88
CA SER A 184 39.96 13.69 21.22
C SER A 184 41.10 13.60 22.23
N ASN A 185 41.86 12.51 22.23
CA ASN A 185 42.95 12.32 23.18
C ASN A 185 44.14 13.24 22.88
N TYR A 186 44.48 13.40 21.60
CA TYR A 186 45.57 14.29 21.17
C TYR A 186 45.26 15.76 21.49
N LEU A 187 44.07 16.25 21.12
CA LEU A 187 43.71 17.66 21.32
C LEU A 187 43.53 18.04 22.79
N MET A 188 43.22 17.07 23.66
CA MET A 188 43.16 17.30 25.11
C MET A 188 44.50 17.15 25.84
N GLY A 189 45.58 16.79 25.13
CA GLY A 189 46.91 16.62 25.74
C GLY A 189 46.97 15.50 26.79
N LEU A 190 46.07 14.52 26.70
CA LEU A 190 45.96 13.44 27.67
C LEU A 190 47.05 12.40 27.40
N THR A 191 47.85 12.08 28.42
CA THR A 191 48.95 11.13 28.31
C THR A 191 48.45 9.71 28.06
N VAL A 192 49.19 8.98 27.24
CA VAL A 192 48.95 7.57 26.95
C VAL A 192 49.31 6.78 28.21
N LYS A 193 48.38 6.59 29.14
CA LYS A 193 48.53 5.54 30.14
C LYS A 193 48.17 4.23 29.47
N GLU A 194 49.13 3.34 29.32
CA GLU A 194 48.92 1.95 28.93
C GLU A 194 47.86 1.34 29.85
N ALA A 195 46.62 1.27 29.38
CA ALA A 195 45.66 0.35 29.95
C ALA A 195 46.03 -1.03 29.40
N GLU A 196 46.99 -1.71 30.04
CA GLU A 196 47.56 -3.00 29.63
C GLU A 196 46.53 -4.11 29.31
N LYS A 197 45.23 -3.91 29.57
CA LYS A 197 44.19 -4.93 29.35
C LYS A 197 42.87 -4.50 28.72
N TYR A 198 42.66 -3.23 28.34
CA TYR A 198 41.41 -2.84 27.69
C TYR A 198 41.63 -1.84 26.56
N LEU A 199 40.92 -2.10 25.45
CA LEU A 199 40.76 -1.23 24.28
C LEU A 199 40.74 0.24 24.72
N TYR A 200 41.69 1.03 24.22
CA TYR A 200 41.93 2.41 24.66
C TYR A 200 40.60 3.20 24.75
N LEU A 201 40.18 3.54 25.97
CA LEU A 201 38.96 4.32 26.23
C LEU A 201 39.31 5.81 26.32
N PRO A 202 38.49 6.71 25.74
CA PRO A 202 38.77 8.14 25.81
C PRO A 202 38.67 8.58 27.27
N THR A 203 39.66 9.35 27.72
CA THR A 203 39.76 9.86 29.10
C THR A 203 38.65 10.87 29.41
N ASN A 204 38.00 11.46 28.39
CA ASN A 204 36.78 12.24 28.54
C ASN A 204 35.71 11.87 27.49
N LEU A 205 34.71 11.10 27.92
CA LEU A 205 33.62 10.63 27.08
C LEU A 205 32.83 11.77 26.41
N LYS A 206 32.62 12.90 27.10
CA LYS A 206 31.85 14.04 26.57
C LYS A 206 32.53 14.69 25.37
N VAL A 207 33.85 14.91 25.49
CA VAL A 207 34.65 15.54 24.43
C VAL A 207 34.79 14.61 23.22
N TRP A 208 34.95 13.31 23.46
CA TRP A 208 34.98 12.31 22.39
C TRP A 208 33.70 12.27 21.56
N VAL A 209 32.52 12.33 22.20
CA VAL A 209 31.23 12.38 21.52
C VAL A 209 31.11 13.65 20.65
N ILE A 210 31.56 14.80 21.14
CA ILE A 210 31.55 16.05 20.36
C ILE A 210 32.42 15.92 19.10
N TYR A 211 33.65 15.39 19.23
CA TYR A 211 34.51 15.17 18.07
C TYR A 211 33.98 14.10 17.12
N ALA A 212 33.28 13.08 17.61
CA ALA A 212 32.60 12.10 16.78
C ALA A 212 31.52 12.76 15.90
N LEU A 213 30.71 13.65 16.47
CA LEU A 213 29.68 14.40 15.74
C LEU A 213 30.29 15.33 14.68
N ILE A 214 31.36 16.05 15.01
CA ILE A 214 32.07 16.91 14.07
C ILE A 214 32.65 16.08 12.91
N THR A 215 33.32 14.98 13.22
CA THR A 215 33.89 14.06 12.23
C THR A 215 32.81 13.47 11.31
N PHE A 216 31.68 13.08 11.89
CA PHE A 216 30.53 12.60 11.14
C PHE A 216 29.95 13.68 10.20
N ALA A 217 29.84 14.93 10.67
CA ALA A 217 29.38 16.05 9.84
C ALA A 217 30.30 16.32 8.63
N ILE A 218 31.62 16.26 8.82
CA ILE A 218 32.61 16.36 7.73
C ILE A 218 32.40 15.24 6.69
N CYS A 219 32.12 14.01 7.15
CA CYS A 219 31.84 12.90 6.26
C CYS A 219 30.52 13.06 5.48
N LEU A 220 29.48 13.60 6.11
CA LEU A 220 28.22 13.94 5.43
C LEU A 220 28.42 15.01 4.35
N MET A 221 29.33 15.97 4.61
CA MET A 221 29.72 16.97 3.62
C MET A 221 30.46 16.33 2.43
N LEU A 222 31.42 15.42 2.68
CA LEU A 222 32.09 14.66 1.62
C LEU A 222 31.09 13.86 0.78
N LYS A 223 30.19 13.12 1.45
CA LYS A 223 29.09 12.38 0.82
C LYS A 223 28.28 13.28 -0.13
N GLN A 224 27.92 14.48 0.31
CA GLN A 224 27.15 15.41 -0.51
C GLN A 224 27.98 15.93 -1.70
N GLY A 225 29.26 16.25 -1.48
CA GLY A 225 30.18 16.66 -2.55
C GLY A 225 30.35 15.60 -3.63
N VAL A 226 30.52 14.32 -3.24
CA VAL A 226 30.64 13.17 -4.15
C VAL A 226 29.35 12.96 -4.94
N CYS A 227 28.19 13.05 -4.28
CA CYS A 227 26.90 12.95 -4.96
C CYS A 227 26.74 14.02 -6.05
N LEU A 228 27.09 15.29 -5.75
CA LEU A 228 27.02 16.39 -6.72
C LEU A 228 28.02 16.22 -7.86
N TYR A 229 29.22 15.72 -7.58
CA TYR A 229 30.23 15.42 -8.59
C TYR A 229 29.73 14.38 -9.61
N LEU A 230 29.16 13.28 -9.12
CA LEU A 230 28.62 12.23 -9.99
C LEU A 230 27.43 12.73 -10.82
N GLN A 231 26.54 13.51 -10.21
CA GLN A 231 25.41 14.13 -10.93
C GLN A 231 25.87 15.08 -12.05
N ASN A 232 26.88 15.91 -11.81
CA ASN A 232 27.32 16.91 -12.79
C ASN A 232 28.20 16.35 -13.92
N ASN A 233 28.95 15.28 -13.65
CA ASN A 233 29.98 14.77 -14.57
C ASN A 233 29.67 13.41 -15.19
N VAL A 234 28.86 12.57 -14.53
CA VAL A 234 28.57 11.20 -14.97
C VAL A 234 27.16 11.08 -15.52
N VAL A 235 26.17 11.68 -14.84
CA VAL A 235 24.77 11.62 -15.25
C VAL A 235 24.45 12.72 -16.27
N LYS A 236 24.40 12.36 -17.56
CA LYS A 236 24.24 13.33 -18.67
C LYS A 236 22.86 13.99 -18.77
N GLU A 237 21.81 13.44 -18.15
CA GLU A 237 20.43 13.76 -18.51
C GLU A 237 19.53 14.39 -17.44
N SER A 238 20.00 14.68 -16.21
CA SER A 238 19.10 15.34 -15.25
C SER A 238 19.82 16.06 -14.12
N ILE A 239 19.53 17.37 -14.03
CA ILE A 239 19.83 18.28 -12.90
C ILE A 239 21.32 18.63 -12.78
N LYS A 240 21.80 19.56 -13.62
CA LYS A 240 23.06 20.27 -13.37
C LYS A 240 22.89 21.11 -12.10
N THR A 241 23.66 20.81 -11.08
CA THR A 241 23.66 21.51 -9.79
C THR A 241 24.83 22.50 -9.74
N SER A 242 24.87 23.35 -8.70
CA SER A 242 25.91 24.37 -8.55
C SER A 242 27.30 23.73 -8.43
N LYS A 243 28.17 23.99 -9.41
CA LYS A 243 29.59 23.59 -9.39
C LYS A 243 30.35 24.21 -8.22
N ILE A 244 29.92 25.39 -7.75
CA ILE A 244 30.52 26.05 -6.59
C ILE A 244 30.26 25.23 -5.33
N ALA A 245 29.02 24.81 -5.10
CA ALA A 245 28.65 23.99 -3.93
C ALA A 245 29.36 22.62 -3.97
N GLN A 246 29.43 22.00 -5.15
CA GLN A 246 30.17 20.75 -5.34
C GLN A 246 31.65 20.90 -4.93
N ASN A 247 32.35 21.88 -5.52
CA ASN A 247 33.78 22.09 -5.26
C ASN A 247 34.03 22.45 -3.79
N PHE A 248 33.20 23.32 -3.21
CA PHE A 248 33.28 23.68 -1.80
C PHE A 248 33.17 22.45 -0.89
N MET A 249 32.14 21.62 -1.08
CA MET A 249 31.91 20.43 -0.25
C MET A 249 33.02 19.40 -0.38
N LEU A 250 33.56 19.18 -1.59
CA LEU A 250 34.67 18.25 -1.83
C LEU A 250 35.98 18.75 -1.22
N TRP A 251 36.39 19.97 -1.55
CA TRP A 251 37.68 20.50 -1.09
C TRP A 251 37.72 20.70 0.41
N LEU A 252 36.67 21.28 0.98
CA LEU A 252 36.63 21.53 2.42
C LEU A 252 36.64 20.21 3.20
N SER A 253 35.91 19.19 2.75
CA SER A 253 35.90 17.90 3.44
C SER A 253 37.22 17.15 3.30
N ALA A 254 37.88 17.23 2.13
CA ALA A 254 39.22 16.68 1.93
C ALA A 254 40.26 17.33 2.86
N ILE A 255 40.23 18.67 3.00
CA ILE A 255 41.12 19.40 3.92
C ILE A 255 40.93 18.92 5.36
N PHE A 256 39.69 18.81 5.83
CA PHE A 256 39.41 18.33 7.18
C PHE A 256 39.80 16.86 7.39
N LEU A 257 39.58 15.99 6.41
CA LEU A 257 40.00 14.59 6.49
C LEU A 257 41.52 14.44 6.53
N LEU A 258 42.25 15.26 5.77
CA LEU A 258 43.71 15.34 5.87
C LEU A 258 44.17 15.83 7.25
N GLY A 259 43.45 16.79 7.84
CA GLY A 259 43.68 17.23 9.21
C GLY A 259 43.50 16.11 10.23
N ILE A 260 42.39 15.35 10.14
CA ILE A 260 42.12 14.20 11.01
C ILE A 260 43.21 13.12 10.83
N TYR A 261 43.60 12.82 9.59
CA TYR A 261 44.70 11.90 9.32
C TYR A 261 46.01 12.36 9.97
N SER A 262 46.33 13.64 9.87
CA SER A 262 47.55 14.21 10.46
C SER A 262 47.54 14.12 11.99
N VAL A 263 46.39 14.39 12.62
CA VAL A 263 46.23 14.25 14.07
C VAL A 263 46.36 12.79 14.51
N ASN A 264 45.73 11.85 13.79
CA ASN A 264 45.87 10.42 14.07
C ASN A 264 47.32 9.97 13.92
N LEU A 265 48.01 10.44 12.88
CA LEU A 265 49.41 10.10 12.60
C LEU A 265 50.30 10.52 13.78
N VAL A 266 50.20 11.77 14.23
CA VAL A 266 51.00 12.26 15.37
C VAL A 266 50.64 11.51 16.65
N TYR A 267 49.35 11.24 16.88
CA TYR A 267 48.90 10.49 18.05
C TYR A 267 49.54 9.09 18.12
N PHE A 268 49.47 8.31 17.03
CA PHE A 268 50.01 6.95 17.02
C PHE A 268 51.55 6.91 16.94
N MET A 269 52.20 7.95 16.40
CA MET A 269 53.67 8.09 16.47
C MET A 269 54.14 8.21 17.93
N ASN A 270 53.42 8.99 18.75
CA ASN A 270 53.77 9.21 20.15
C ASN A 270 53.53 7.97 21.04
N VAL A 271 52.69 7.02 20.62
CA VAL A 271 52.34 5.82 21.41
C VAL A 271 53.40 4.72 21.28
N ASN A 272 53.80 4.38 20.05
CA ASN A 272 54.62 3.19 19.79
C ASN A 272 56.04 3.50 19.25
N ASN A 273 56.40 4.77 19.05
CA ASN A 273 57.67 5.23 18.42
C ASN A 273 57.99 4.58 17.05
N PHE A 274 57.03 3.87 16.44
CA PHE A 274 57.19 3.15 15.19
C PHE A 274 56.42 3.85 14.08
N MET A 275 57.14 4.62 13.27
CA MET A 275 56.56 5.50 12.23
C MET A 275 55.69 4.73 11.23
N SER A 276 56.12 3.54 10.79
CA SER A 276 55.37 2.75 9.82
C SER A 276 54.01 2.29 10.38
N PHE A 277 53.93 1.90 11.65
CA PHE A 277 52.66 1.52 12.28
C PHE A 277 51.70 2.72 12.34
N ALA A 278 52.21 3.89 12.74
CA ALA A 278 51.40 5.11 12.81
C ALA A 278 50.84 5.53 11.44
N VAL A 279 51.64 5.40 10.37
CA VAL A 279 51.20 5.67 8.99
C VAL A 279 50.09 4.70 8.58
N PHE A 280 50.30 3.39 8.74
CA PHE A 280 49.33 2.38 8.31
C PHE A 280 48.02 2.43 9.11
N ILE A 281 48.08 2.57 10.44
CA ILE A 281 46.87 2.58 11.27
C ILE A 281 46.04 3.86 11.06
N SER A 282 46.71 5.01 10.86
CA SER A 282 46.02 6.28 10.59
C SER A 282 45.36 6.26 9.22
N LEU A 283 46.05 5.73 8.20
CA LEU A 283 45.50 5.57 6.86
C LEU A 283 44.36 4.56 6.84
N PHE A 284 44.46 3.48 7.62
CA PHE A 284 43.40 2.48 7.75
C PHE A 284 42.12 3.12 8.29
N PHE A 285 42.20 3.85 9.41
CA PHE A 285 41.01 4.47 10.02
C PHE A 285 40.43 5.60 9.17
N THR A 286 41.25 6.56 8.70
CA THR A 286 40.73 7.69 7.92
C THR A 286 40.38 7.30 6.49
N GLY A 287 41.12 6.36 5.89
CA GLY A 287 40.90 5.84 4.55
C GLY A 287 39.61 5.02 4.45
N ILE A 288 39.33 4.14 5.42
CA ILE A 288 38.03 3.44 5.49
C ILE A 288 36.91 4.45 5.65
N MET A 289 37.04 5.41 6.57
CA MET A 289 36.02 6.44 6.79
C MET A 289 35.74 7.26 5.51
N ALA A 290 36.78 7.70 4.81
CA ALA A 290 36.65 8.41 3.54
C ALA A 290 36.01 7.54 2.45
N THR A 291 36.40 6.27 2.35
CA THR A 291 35.84 5.32 1.39
C THR A 291 34.35 5.08 1.65
N VAL A 292 33.94 4.90 2.90
CA VAL A 292 32.54 4.75 3.30
C VAL A 292 31.75 6.04 3.00
N ALA A 293 32.32 7.22 3.23
CA ALA A 293 31.69 8.50 2.89
C ALA A 293 31.50 8.66 1.36
N ILE A 294 32.49 8.28 0.56
CA ILE A 294 32.41 8.27 -0.91
C ILE A 294 31.34 7.28 -1.38
N ALA A 295 31.32 6.06 -0.82
CA ALA A 295 30.29 5.07 -1.10
C ALA A 295 28.89 5.61 -0.78
N CYS A 296 28.68 6.22 0.39
CA CYS A 296 27.43 6.90 0.74
C CYS A 296 27.00 7.94 -0.33
N GLY A 297 27.95 8.68 -0.91
CA GLY A 297 27.71 9.64 -1.98
C GLY A 297 27.28 8.98 -3.29
N TYR A 298 27.95 7.89 -3.66
CA TYR A 298 27.61 7.07 -4.83
C TYR A 298 26.20 6.47 -4.73
N PHE A 299 25.88 5.81 -3.62
CA PHE A 299 24.55 5.22 -3.39
C PHE A 299 23.45 6.29 -3.39
N LYS A 300 23.72 7.49 -2.87
CA LYS A 300 22.77 8.62 -2.95
C LYS A 300 22.53 9.08 -4.39
N CYS A 301 23.56 9.17 -5.22
CA CYS A 301 23.44 9.55 -6.62
C CYS A 301 22.57 8.53 -7.39
N ASN A 302 22.86 7.24 -7.26
CA ASN A 302 22.09 6.17 -7.91
C ASN A 302 20.62 6.18 -7.49
N SER A 303 20.34 6.38 -6.20
CA SER A 303 18.96 6.53 -5.71
C SER A 303 18.23 7.69 -6.39
N SER A 304 18.90 8.83 -6.59
CA SER A 304 18.30 9.98 -7.26
C SER A 304 17.98 9.68 -8.72
N GLU A 305 18.88 9.02 -9.43
CA GLU A 305 18.73 8.68 -10.85
C GLU A 305 17.63 7.64 -11.09
N TRP A 306 17.66 6.54 -10.33
CA TRP A 306 16.63 5.50 -10.46
C TRP A 306 15.26 6.01 -10.03
N GLN A 307 15.19 6.91 -9.04
CA GLN A 307 13.93 7.55 -8.68
C GLN A 307 13.40 8.45 -9.80
N ALA A 308 14.28 9.20 -10.49
CA ALA A 308 13.88 10.01 -11.64
C ALA A 308 13.37 9.14 -12.79
N THR A 309 14.05 8.03 -13.06
CA THR A 309 13.65 7.05 -14.09
C THR A 309 12.35 6.35 -13.73
N LEU A 310 12.20 5.93 -12.47
CA LEU A 310 10.96 5.33 -11.96
C LEU A 310 9.78 6.29 -12.12
N ASN A 311 9.97 7.58 -11.83
CA ASN A 311 8.92 8.57 -12.03
C ASN A 311 8.51 8.69 -13.51
N LYS A 312 9.43 8.52 -14.47
CA LYS A 312 9.05 8.51 -15.90
C LYS A 312 8.13 7.33 -16.25
N PHE A 313 8.33 6.17 -15.62
CA PHE A 313 7.49 4.99 -15.85
C PHE A 313 6.17 5.01 -15.06
N GLU A 314 6.19 5.44 -13.80
CA GLU A 314 4.98 5.52 -12.95
C GLU A 314 3.98 6.59 -13.44
N PHE A 315 4.47 7.61 -14.16
CA PHE A 315 3.68 8.79 -14.53
C PHE A 315 3.77 9.09 -16.03
N ARG A 316 3.45 8.09 -16.85
CA ARG A 316 3.28 8.29 -18.29
C ARG A 316 1.98 9.03 -18.60
N GLU A 317 2.00 9.86 -19.63
CA GLU A 317 0.85 10.66 -20.06
C GLU A 317 -0.30 9.80 -20.59
N ASP A 318 0.01 8.75 -21.34
CA ASP A 318 -0.97 7.79 -21.84
C ASP A 318 -1.68 7.05 -20.69
N PHE A 319 -0.95 6.68 -19.65
CA PHE A 319 -1.55 6.07 -18.45
C PHE A 319 -2.45 7.03 -17.69
N GLU A 320 -2.06 8.31 -17.52
CA GLU A 320 -2.91 9.30 -16.86
C GLU A 320 -4.24 9.51 -17.61
N SER A 321 -4.25 9.41 -18.94
CA SER A 321 -5.48 9.48 -19.73
C SER A 321 -6.44 8.31 -19.39
N VAL A 322 -5.90 7.09 -19.27
CA VAL A 322 -6.66 5.90 -18.86
C VAL A 322 -7.15 6.04 -17.42
N LEU A 323 -6.32 6.54 -16.50
CA LEU A 323 -6.73 6.76 -15.11
C LEU A 323 -7.84 7.82 -14.98
N LYS A 324 -7.83 8.87 -15.81
CA LYS A 324 -8.94 9.84 -15.86
C LYS A 324 -10.24 9.20 -16.31
N ALA A 325 -10.22 8.39 -17.37
CA ALA A 325 -11.38 7.63 -17.80
C ALA A 325 -11.88 6.67 -16.70
N TYR A 326 -10.95 6.03 -15.99
CA TYR A 326 -11.24 5.14 -14.88
C TYR A 326 -11.86 5.87 -13.68
N ARG A 327 -11.41 7.10 -13.36
CA ARG A 327 -12.05 7.95 -12.33
C ARG A 327 -13.50 8.27 -12.68
N ILE A 328 -13.76 8.70 -13.92
CA ILE A 328 -15.12 8.97 -14.41
C ILE A 328 -16.00 7.73 -14.32
N TRP A 329 -15.45 6.56 -14.66
CA TRP A 329 -16.16 5.30 -14.52
C TRP A 329 -16.49 4.98 -13.05
N ILE A 330 -15.54 5.15 -12.12
CA ILE A 330 -15.78 4.97 -10.67
C ILE A 330 -16.88 5.92 -10.20
N ASP A 331 -16.87 7.18 -10.61
CA ASP A 331 -17.89 8.16 -10.21
C ASP A 331 -19.29 7.73 -10.69
N ARG A 332 -19.42 7.24 -11.94
CA ARG A 332 -20.67 6.68 -12.47
C ARG A 332 -21.08 5.42 -11.71
N TYR A 333 -20.14 4.53 -11.40
CA TYR A 333 -20.38 3.32 -10.63
C TYR A 333 -20.90 3.63 -9.22
N VAL A 334 -20.27 4.56 -8.50
CA VAL A 334 -20.69 5.03 -7.17
C VAL A 334 -22.10 5.59 -7.23
N ASN A 335 -22.39 6.42 -8.23
CA ASN A 335 -23.74 6.94 -8.46
C ASN A 335 -24.78 5.87 -8.84
N SER A 336 -24.37 4.69 -9.31
CA SER A 336 -25.27 3.56 -9.59
C SER A 336 -25.60 2.66 -8.37
N LEU A 337 -24.99 2.94 -7.21
CA LEU A 337 -25.23 2.18 -5.98
C LEU A 337 -26.70 2.31 -5.54
N SER A 338 -27.25 1.22 -4.98
CA SER A 338 -28.62 1.21 -4.43
C SER A 338 -28.68 1.96 -3.11
N ARG A 339 -29.85 2.50 -2.76
CA ARG A 339 -30.08 3.18 -1.48
C ARG A 339 -29.68 2.32 -0.28
N THR A 340 -29.95 1.02 -0.32
CA THR A 340 -29.54 0.05 0.71
C THR A 340 -28.02 -0.05 0.84
N LYS A 341 -27.28 -0.10 -0.27
CA LYS A 341 -25.81 -0.11 -0.24
C LYS A 341 -25.26 1.21 0.33
N ILE A 342 -25.86 2.33 -0.05
CA ILE A 342 -25.47 3.66 0.47
C ILE A 342 -25.73 3.74 1.98
N GLN A 343 -26.89 3.28 2.44
CA GLN A 343 -27.20 3.25 3.88
C GLN A 343 -26.21 2.37 4.65
N ASN A 344 -25.91 1.17 4.14
CA ASN A 344 -24.89 0.30 4.75
C ASN A 344 -23.51 0.97 4.84
N ILE A 345 -23.15 1.84 3.89
CA ILE A 345 -21.89 2.61 3.93
C ILE A 345 -21.96 3.70 5.00
N LYS A 346 -23.08 4.41 5.11
CA LYS A 346 -23.31 5.42 6.17
C LYS A 346 -23.28 4.79 7.57
N ASP A 347 -23.95 3.65 7.75
CA ASP A 347 -23.97 2.92 9.02
C ASP A 347 -22.56 2.42 9.40
N ARG A 348 -21.82 1.91 8.41
CA ARG A 348 -20.41 1.53 8.61
C ARG A 348 -19.53 2.73 8.96
N LEU A 349 -19.68 3.86 8.28
CA LEU A 349 -18.95 5.09 8.59
C LEU A 349 -19.17 5.49 10.04
N PHE A 350 -20.43 5.48 10.51
CA PHE A 350 -20.75 5.77 11.91
C PHE A 350 -20.06 4.79 12.88
N SER A 351 -20.10 3.49 12.60
CA SER A 351 -19.41 2.48 13.42
C SER A 351 -17.90 2.70 13.45
N LEU A 352 -17.29 3.04 12.31
CA LEU A 352 -15.86 3.34 12.23
C LEU A 352 -15.49 4.63 12.96
N GLN A 353 -16.33 5.67 12.93
CA GLN A 353 -16.11 6.91 13.70
C GLN A 353 -16.18 6.64 15.21
N LEU A 354 -17.10 5.80 15.66
CA LEU A 354 -17.16 5.37 17.06
C LEU A 354 -15.91 4.59 17.46
N LYS A 355 -15.50 3.63 16.61
CA LYS A 355 -14.25 2.87 16.80
C LYS A 355 -13.02 3.79 16.86
N SER A 356 -12.90 4.74 15.94
CA SER A 356 -11.82 5.74 15.91
C SER A 356 -11.80 6.58 17.18
N THR A 357 -12.97 6.97 17.71
CA THR A 357 -13.05 7.72 18.97
C THR A 357 -12.54 6.88 20.14
N GLY A 358 -12.89 5.60 20.18
CA GLY A 358 -12.37 4.65 21.18
C GLY A 358 -10.86 4.45 21.08
N GLU A 359 -10.32 4.31 19.86
CA GLU A 359 -8.87 4.17 19.61
C GLU A 359 -8.10 5.45 19.98
N ILE A 360 -8.66 6.63 19.73
CA ILE A 360 -8.10 7.93 20.18
C ILE A 360 -8.10 8.01 21.70
N ALA A 361 -9.23 7.66 22.35
CA ALA A 361 -9.33 7.68 23.80
C ALA A 361 -8.31 6.73 24.45
N LEU A 362 -8.15 5.52 23.87
CA LEU A 362 -7.14 4.56 24.31
C LEU A 362 -5.73 5.15 24.25
N GLY A 363 -5.33 5.72 23.10
CA GLY A 363 -3.99 6.32 22.95
C GLY A 363 -3.72 7.51 23.88
N ILE A 364 -4.76 8.30 24.20
CA ILE A 364 -4.65 9.39 25.19
C ILE A 364 -4.51 8.83 26.61
N LEU A 365 -5.22 7.76 26.94
CA LEU A 365 -5.16 7.12 28.27
C LEU A 365 -3.85 6.39 28.51
N THR A 366 -3.23 5.83 27.47
CA THR A 366 -1.93 5.14 27.59
C THR A 366 -0.74 6.10 27.59
N ALA A 367 -0.87 7.28 26.98
CA ALA A 367 0.22 8.26 26.88
C ALA A 367 0.91 8.65 28.21
N PRO A 368 0.22 8.85 29.36
CA PRO A 368 0.88 9.12 30.64
C PRO A 368 1.78 7.97 31.11
N PHE A 369 1.39 6.72 30.85
CA PHE A 369 2.19 5.56 31.22
C PHE A 369 3.45 5.46 30.37
N LEU A 370 3.33 5.74 29.07
CA LEU A 370 4.47 5.82 28.15
C LEU A 370 5.44 6.95 28.53
N ALA A 371 4.91 8.08 28.99
CA ALA A 371 5.66 9.25 29.39
C ALA A 371 6.34 9.14 30.78
N TYR A 372 6.09 8.06 31.54
CA TYR A 372 6.53 7.96 32.94
C TYR A 372 8.06 7.98 33.10
N GLY A 373 8.79 7.18 32.30
CA GLY A 373 10.27 7.14 32.37
C GLY A 373 10.90 8.47 31.92
N VAL A 374 10.34 9.08 30.87
CA VAL A 374 10.72 10.43 30.41
C VAL A 374 10.53 11.46 31.52
N SER A 375 9.37 11.48 32.17
CA SER A 375 9.05 12.41 33.25
C SER A 375 10.04 12.31 34.40
N ASN A 376 10.33 11.09 34.87
CA ASN A 376 11.27 10.87 35.96
C ASN A 376 12.69 11.28 35.58
N THR A 377 13.12 11.01 34.34
CA THR A 377 14.43 11.44 33.85
C THR A 377 14.56 12.96 33.82
N LEU A 378 13.55 13.67 33.29
CA LEU A 378 13.52 15.14 33.29
C LEU A 378 13.54 15.72 34.70
N ALA A 379 12.75 15.13 35.59
CA ALA A 379 12.65 15.55 36.97
C ALA A 379 13.97 15.37 37.75
N MET A 380 14.81 14.41 37.37
CA MET A 380 16.17 14.28 37.89
C MET A 380 17.12 15.34 37.31
N CYS A 381 16.96 15.71 36.04
CA CYS A 381 17.77 16.76 35.41
C CYS A 381 17.45 18.16 35.93
N PHE A 382 16.17 18.41 36.28
CA PHE A 382 15.68 19.70 36.76
C PHE A 382 14.92 19.53 38.10
N PRO A 383 15.63 19.19 39.19
CA PRO A 383 15.00 18.86 40.47
C PRO A 383 14.23 20.03 41.09
N GLU A 384 14.67 21.26 40.82
CA GLU A 384 14.03 22.50 41.30
C GLU A 384 12.64 22.73 40.68
N ALA A 385 12.42 22.25 39.45
CA ALA A 385 11.15 22.36 38.72
C ALA A 385 10.29 21.08 38.83
N ALA A 386 10.82 20.02 39.46
CA ALA A 386 10.20 18.70 39.42
C ALA A 386 8.92 18.60 40.26
N GLY A 387 8.80 19.33 41.38
CA GLY A 387 7.59 19.30 42.22
C GLY A 387 7.14 17.87 42.59
N TRP A 388 8.06 17.06 43.12
CA TRP A 388 7.89 15.63 43.31
C TRP A 388 6.65 15.25 44.15
N VAL A 389 5.85 14.32 43.62
CA VAL A 389 4.73 13.70 44.33
C VAL A 389 5.01 12.20 44.47
N ARG A 390 4.62 11.62 45.60
CA ARG A 390 4.71 10.17 45.85
C ARG A 390 3.32 9.61 46.14
N ILE A 391 2.91 8.61 45.37
CA ILE A 391 1.66 7.87 45.60
C ILE A 391 2.00 6.38 45.56
N SER A 392 1.66 5.64 46.62
CA SER A 392 1.83 4.18 46.69
C SER A 392 3.25 3.69 46.33
N GLY A 393 4.28 4.42 46.77
CA GLY A 393 5.69 4.08 46.52
C GLY A 393 6.26 4.54 45.18
N LEU A 394 5.42 4.91 44.21
CA LEU A 394 5.84 5.50 42.94
C LEU A 394 6.08 7.00 43.10
N ARG A 395 7.27 7.45 42.71
CA ARG A 395 7.64 8.87 42.63
C ARG A 395 7.40 9.36 41.20
N PHE A 396 6.79 10.53 41.04
CA PHE A 396 6.68 11.19 39.73
C PHE A 396 6.63 12.70 39.86
N SER A 397 6.96 13.40 38.78
CA SER A 397 6.79 14.84 38.64
C SER A 397 5.51 15.12 37.87
N PRO A 398 4.47 15.75 38.46
CA PRO A 398 3.26 16.08 37.73
C PRO A 398 3.52 17.02 36.54
N ILE A 399 4.41 18.00 36.72
CA ILE A 399 4.75 19.00 35.69
C ILE A 399 5.40 18.32 34.48
N PHE A 400 6.45 17.54 34.71
CA PHE A 400 7.14 16.83 33.62
C PHE A 400 6.31 15.67 33.06
N LEU A 401 5.44 15.05 33.86
CA LEU A 401 4.54 14.00 33.37
C LEU A 401 3.53 14.56 32.38
N VAL A 402 2.89 15.69 32.70
CA VAL A 402 1.95 16.35 31.78
C VAL A 402 2.65 16.76 30.49
N LEU A 403 3.82 17.40 30.59
CA LEU A 403 4.56 17.85 29.41
C LEU A 403 5.00 16.68 28.51
N ALA A 404 5.56 15.62 29.11
CA ALA A 404 5.96 14.42 28.39
C ALA A 404 4.73 13.70 27.78
N THR A 405 3.60 13.66 28.48
CA THR A 405 2.34 13.09 27.95
C THR A 405 1.89 13.81 26.69
N PHE A 406 1.89 15.15 26.68
CA PHE A 406 1.52 15.92 25.48
C PHE A 406 2.45 15.67 24.30
N LEU A 407 3.75 15.50 24.54
CA LEU A 407 4.70 15.13 23.49
C LEU A 407 4.39 13.75 22.90
N ILE A 408 4.03 12.76 23.74
CA ILE A 408 3.65 11.42 23.28
C ILE A 408 2.33 11.45 22.50
N ILE A 409 1.33 12.19 22.97
CA ILE A 409 0.07 12.39 22.23
C ILE A 409 0.34 13.04 20.86
N PHE A 410 1.24 14.02 20.80
CA PHE A 410 1.60 14.65 19.54
C PHE A 410 2.35 13.70 18.59
N ALA A 411 3.24 12.85 19.12
CA ALA A 411 3.89 11.80 18.35
C ALA A 411 2.89 10.74 17.83
N PHE A 412 1.93 10.35 18.67
CA PHE A 412 0.84 9.44 18.32
C PHE A 412 0.06 9.95 17.11
N PHE A 413 -0.47 11.17 17.16
CA PHE A 413 -1.23 11.74 16.04
C PHE A 413 -0.37 11.96 14.79
N SER A 414 0.91 12.31 14.95
CA SER A 414 1.85 12.44 13.83
C SER A 414 2.10 11.10 13.12
N LEU A 415 2.29 10.01 13.87
CA LEU A 415 2.41 8.66 13.29
C LEU A 415 1.12 8.23 12.58
N VAL A 416 -0.03 8.47 13.20
CA VAL A 416 -1.33 8.15 12.62
C VAL A 416 -1.51 8.86 11.28
N ALA A 417 -1.17 10.16 11.21
CA ALA A 417 -1.23 10.93 9.96
C ALA A 417 -0.25 10.37 8.89
N ALA A 418 0.98 10.05 9.28
CA ALA A 418 1.99 9.48 8.37
C ALA A 418 1.54 8.13 7.80
N PHE A 419 1.07 7.21 8.65
CA PHE A 419 0.61 5.89 8.25
C PHE A 419 -0.67 5.95 7.43
N THR A 420 -1.61 6.84 7.78
CA THR A 420 -2.83 7.06 6.99
C THR A 420 -2.48 7.57 5.59
N ALA A 421 -1.55 8.53 5.46
CA ALA A 421 -1.07 9.00 4.16
C ALA A 421 -0.40 7.88 3.34
N SER A 422 0.36 6.99 3.99
CA SER A 422 0.93 5.80 3.34
C SER A 422 -0.16 4.87 2.80
N LYS A 423 -1.20 4.59 3.58
CA LYS A 423 -2.34 3.75 3.17
C LYS A 423 -3.13 4.37 2.02
N LYS A 424 -3.33 5.69 2.01
CA LYS A 424 -3.94 6.42 0.87
C LYS A 424 -3.16 6.21 -0.44
N ILE A 425 -1.83 6.28 -0.37
CA ILE A 425 -0.97 6.02 -1.54
C ILE A 425 -1.12 4.56 -1.97
N GLN A 426 -1.06 3.61 -1.04
CA GLN A 426 -1.19 2.17 -1.32
C GLN A 426 -2.55 1.84 -1.96
N GLY A 427 -3.66 2.33 -1.41
CA GLY A 427 -5.00 2.12 -1.97
C GLY A 427 -5.10 2.63 -3.41
N SER A 428 -4.58 3.83 -3.68
CA SER A 428 -4.54 4.35 -5.04
C SER A 428 -3.65 3.55 -5.98
N GLU A 429 -2.52 3.00 -5.51
CA GLU A 429 -1.64 2.17 -6.34
C GLU A 429 -2.30 0.83 -6.66
N VAL A 430 -3.05 0.23 -5.73
CA VAL A 430 -3.80 -1.01 -6.00
C VAL A 430 -4.83 -0.78 -7.10
N ILE A 431 -5.59 0.31 -7.06
CA ILE A 431 -6.56 0.61 -8.12
C ILE A 431 -5.86 0.79 -9.48
N LYS A 432 -4.66 1.39 -9.49
CA LYS A 432 -3.87 1.55 -10.71
C LYS A 432 -3.34 0.21 -11.24
N GLN A 433 -2.98 -0.73 -10.37
CA GLN A 433 -2.32 -1.98 -10.75
C GLN A 433 -3.33 -3.10 -11.02
N ASP A 434 -4.20 -3.36 -10.05
CA ASP A 434 -5.12 -4.50 -10.05
C ASP A 434 -6.51 -4.12 -10.56
N GLY A 435 -6.80 -2.81 -10.63
CA GLY A 435 -8.10 -2.29 -10.97
C GLY A 435 -9.01 -2.10 -9.75
N PHE A 436 -10.15 -1.50 -9.99
CA PHE A 436 -11.19 -1.28 -9.00
C PHE A 436 -12.08 -2.52 -8.91
N SER A 437 -12.05 -3.16 -7.75
CA SER A 437 -12.84 -4.36 -7.45
C SER A 437 -13.70 -4.15 -6.20
N ASP A 438 -13.11 -3.59 -5.14
CA ASP A 438 -13.80 -3.29 -3.90
C ASP A 438 -13.41 -1.89 -3.37
N TYR A 439 -14.40 -1.00 -3.32
CA TYR A 439 -14.25 0.33 -2.73
C TYR A 439 -13.91 0.28 -1.24
N ARG A 440 -14.21 -0.83 -0.55
CA ARG A 440 -13.99 -1.00 0.89
C ARG A 440 -12.53 -1.22 1.25
N GLN A 441 -11.71 -1.73 0.31
CA GLN A 441 -10.32 -2.07 0.56
C GLN A 441 -9.35 -1.00 0.04
N HIS A 442 -9.69 -0.37 -1.08
CA HIS A 442 -8.76 0.52 -1.78
C HIS A 442 -9.26 1.97 -1.90
N GLY A 443 -10.50 2.23 -1.46
CA GLY A 443 -11.17 3.50 -1.66
C GLY A 443 -11.62 3.72 -3.10
N VAL A 444 -12.01 4.96 -3.41
CA VAL A 444 -12.54 5.36 -4.72
C VAL A 444 -11.68 6.41 -5.42
N ASN A 445 -10.58 6.83 -4.79
CA ASN A 445 -9.71 7.88 -5.29
C ASN A 445 -8.41 7.33 -5.87
N ILE A 446 -8.08 7.83 -7.06
CA ILE A 446 -6.83 7.53 -7.75
C ILE A 446 -5.99 8.80 -7.73
N PHE A 447 -4.95 8.85 -6.92
CA PHE A 447 -4.06 9.99 -6.83
C PHE A 447 -3.13 10.05 -8.04
N GLY A 448 -3.16 11.19 -8.75
CA GLY A 448 -2.15 11.54 -9.76
C GLY A 448 -0.79 11.90 -9.15
N LEU A 449 0.17 12.26 -10.00
CA LEU A 449 1.55 12.59 -9.61
C LEU A 449 1.64 13.61 -8.47
N GLU A 450 0.96 14.74 -8.60
CA GLU A 450 1.02 15.83 -7.62
C GLU A 450 0.39 15.43 -6.28
N GLY A 451 -0.72 14.69 -6.33
CA GLY A 451 -1.38 14.14 -5.15
C GLY A 451 -0.48 13.16 -4.39
N VAL A 452 0.14 12.22 -5.10
CA VAL A 452 1.11 11.26 -4.50
C VAL A 452 2.34 11.99 -3.97
N LYS A 453 2.88 12.99 -4.69
CA LYS A 453 4.03 13.79 -4.24
C LYS A 453 3.72 14.55 -2.95
N LYS A 454 2.55 15.19 -2.87
CA LYS A 454 2.09 15.90 -1.68
C LYS A 454 1.95 14.93 -0.50
N LEU A 455 1.23 13.82 -0.69
CA LEU A 455 1.06 12.79 0.35
C LEU A 455 2.39 12.19 0.81
N ARG A 456 3.36 11.96 -0.10
CA ARG A 456 4.71 11.50 0.26
C ARG A 456 5.51 12.57 1.01
N ALA A 457 5.32 13.85 0.71
CA ALA A 457 5.95 14.95 1.44
C ALA A 457 5.38 15.06 2.87
N ASP A 458 4.06 15.03 2.99
CA ASP A 458 3.34 15.07 4.27
C ASP A 458 3.71 13.86 5.14
N ASN A 459 3.67 12.65 4.57
CA ASN A 459 4.09 11.42 5.26
C ASN A 459 5.51 11.57 5.83
N ARG A 460 6.49 11.97 5.00
CA ARG A 460 7.87 12.18 5.47
C ARG A 460 7.97 13.22 6.58
N ARG A 461 7.25 14.34 6.45
CA ARG A 461 7.26 15.40 7.46
C ARG A 461 6.75 14.89 8.82
N TYR A 462 5.57 14.25 8.84
CA TYR A 462 4.99 13.72 10.07
C TYR A 462 5.83 12.59 10.66
N LEU A 463 6.39 11.72 9.81
CA LEU A 463 7.26 10.62 10.24
C LEU A 463 8.55 11.14 10.87
N TYR A 464 9.19 12.18 10.31
CA TYR A 464 10.38 12.79 10.93
C TYR A 464 10.09 13.43 12.29
N ILE A 465 8.96 14.14 12.40
CA ILE A 465 8.53 14.75 13.67
C ILE A 465 8.31 13.65 14.71
N ALA A 466 7.52 12.63 14.38
CA ALA A 466 7.22 11.53 15.29
C ALA A 466 8.47 10.74 15.71
N LEU A 467 9.32 10.36 14.75
CA LEU A 467 10.54 9.62 15.04
C LEU A 467 11.52 10.42 15.90
N SER A 468 11.55 11.75 15.77
CA SER A 468 12.38 12.59 16.63
C SER A 468 11.90 12.56 18.08
N ILE A 469 10.58 12.63 18.30
CA ILE A 469 9.99 12.57 19.64
C ILE A 469 10.19 11.17 20.24
N ILE A 470 9.94 10.13 19.46
CA ILE A 470 10.14 8.74 19.89
C ILE A 470 11.61 8.48 20.20
N PHE A 471 12.55 9.01 19.43
CA PHE A 471 13.97 8.87 19.72
C PHE A 471 14.33 9.52 21.07
N ILE A 472 13.83 10.74 21.32
CA ILE A 472 14.01 11.42 22.61
C ILE A 472 13.39 10.58 23.74
N GLU A 473 12.14 10.18 23.61
CA GLU A 473 11.44 9.35 24.60
C GLU A 473 12.19 8.05 24.89
N PHE A 474 12.56 7.32 23.84
CA PHE A 474 13.28 6.07 23.95
C PHE A 474 14.60 6.25 24.70
N THR A 475 15.42 7.25 24.34
CA THR A 475 16.70 7.50 25.04
C THR A 475 16.50 7.86 26.51
N MET A 476 15.45 8.60 26.84
CA MET A 476 15.14 8.97 28.22
C MET A 476 14.58 7.81 29.03
N ASN A 477 13.76 6.96 28.42
CA ASN A 477 13.31 5.71 29.04
C ASN A 477 14.47 4.75 29.29
N VAL A 478 15.41 4.61 28.35
CA VAL A 478 16.65 3.84 28.58
C VAL A 478 17.40 4.40 29.78
N SER A 479 17.58 5.73 29.86
CA SER A 479 18.23 6.38 31.00
C SER A 479 17.51 6.10 32.33
N TYR A 480 16.18 6.20 32.34
CA TYR A 480 15.37 5.89 33.52
C TYR A 480 15.59 4.43 33.97
N PHE A 481 15.42 3.47 33.06
CA PHE A 481 15.59 2.06 33.40
C PHE A 481 17.03 1.69 33.78
N MET A 482 18.04 2.42 33.28
CA MET A 482 19.42 2.22 33.74
C MET A 482 19.59 2.61 35.21
N THR A 483 18.88 3.65 35.67
CA THR A 483 18.91 4.05 37.08
C THR A 483 18.19 3.05 38.00
N GLU A 484 17.14 2.39 37.50
CA GLU A 484 16.35 1.43 38.29
C GLU A 484 16.92 0.00 38.27
N ILE A 485 17.45 -0.46 37.13
CA ILE A 485 17.92 -1.84 36.95
C ILE A 485 19.43 -1.97 37.24
N GLY A 486 20.20 -0.90 37.02
CA GLY A 486 21.65 -0.86 37.20
C GLY A 486 22.42 -0.63 35.89
N GLY A 487 23.63 -0.09 36.02
CA GLY A 487 24.47 0.35 34.88
C GLY A 487 25.40 -0.72 34.27
N ASP A 488 25.41 -1.93 34.81
CA ASP A 488 26.24 -3.03 34.29
C ASP A 488 25.76 -3.45 32.88
N PHE A 489 26.59 -4.10 32.07
CA PHE A 489 26.22 -4.52 30.70
C PHE A 489 24.89 -5.29 30.62
N LYS A 490 24.61 -6.16 31.60
CA LYS A 490 23.33 -6.88 31.70
C LYS A 490 22.17 -5.93 32.04
N GLY A 491 22.40 -4.97 32.93
CA GLY A 491 21.44 -3.93 33.28
C GLY A 491 21.11 -3.05 32.08
N LEU A 492 22.13 -2.56 31.36
CA LEU A 492 21.97 -1.75 30.16
C LEU A 492 21.18 -2.47 29.06
N ALA A 493 21.45 -3.76 28.83
CA ALA A 493 20.68 -4.57 27.87
C ALA A 493 19.20 -4.71 28.30
N LEU A 494 18.94 -4.97 29.58
CA LEU A 494 17.58 -5.04 30.13
C LEU A 494 16.86 -3.70 30.08
N SER A 495 17.54 -2.59 30.36
CA SER A 495 16.99 -1.22 30.25
C SER A 495 16.60 -0.88 28.81
N PHE A 496 17.40 -1.31 27.83
CA PHE A 496 17.06 -1.16 26.41
C PHE A 496 15.80 -1.94 26.03
N ILE A 497 15.69 -3.20 26.46
CA ILE A 497 14.51 -4.03 26.23
C ILE A 497 13.27 -3.44 26.93
N ALA A 498 13.41 -2.97 28.17
CA ALA A 498 12.34 -2.33 28.92
C ALA A 498 11.84 -1.05 28.23
N ALA A 499 12.75 -0.24 27.69
CA ALA A 499 12.41 0.98 26.95
C ALA A 499 11.71 0.70 25.60
N LEU A 500 11.91 -0.48 24.99
CA LEU A 500 11.21 -0.85 23.75
C LEU A 500 9.71 -1.12 23.97
N VAL A 501 9.30 -1.55 25.17
CA VAL A 501 7.91 -1.93 25.44
C VAL A 501 6.95 -0.74 25.28
N PRO A 502 7.18 0.43 25.92
CA PRO A 502 6.38 1.63 25.68
C PRO A 502 6.33 2.04 24.21
N THR A 503 7.48 2.08 23.55
CA THR A 503 7.56 2.48 22.13
C THR A 503 6.80 1.51 21.22
N ALA A 504 6.85 0.21 21.50
CA ALA A 504 6.10 -0.81 20.75
C ALA A 504 4.58 -0.67 20.93
N LEU A 505 4.12 -0.36 22.15
CA LEU A 505 2.70 -0.12 22.43
C LEU A 505 2.19 1.09 21.64
N LEU A 506 2.94 2.21 21.66
CA LEU A 506 2.64 3.41 20.87
C LEU A 506 2.53 3.08 19.37
N LEU A 507 3.47 2.28 18.84
CA LEU A 507 3.43 1.86 17.44
C LEU A 507 2.21 0.96 17.13
N ALA A 508 1.83 0.06 18.03
CA ALA A 508 0.66 -0.79 17.84
C ALA A 508 -0.64 0.03 17.78
N GLU A 509 -0.83 0.95 18.73
CA GLU A 509 -2.01 1.82 18.79
C GLU A 509 -2.11 2.73 17.56
N THR A 510 -0.99 3.29 17.10
CA THR A 510 -0.97 4.14 15.90
C THR A 510 -1.30 3.35 14.62
N ILE A 511 -0.85 2.10 14.51
CA ILE A 511 -1.20 1.22 13.37
C ILE A 511 -2.70 0.94 13.34
N LEU A 512 -3.31 0.62 14.49
CA LEU A 512 -4.74 0.38 14.62
C LEU A 512 -5.55 1.61 14.17
N LEU A 513 -5.29 2.77 14.79
CA LEU A 513 -6.01 4.00 14.46
C LEU A 513 -5.79 4.45 13.01
N SER A 514 -4.57 4.29 12.47
CA SER A 514 -4.32 4.62 11.06
C SER A 514 -5.12 3.76 10.08
N GLN A 515 -5.45 2.51 10.44
CA GLN A 515 -6.32 1.67 9.61
C GLN A 515 -7.75 2.20 9.65
N THR A 516 -8.28 2.43 10.85
CA THR A 516 -9.63 2.94 11.03
C THR A 516 -9.80 4.29 10.32
N ASN A 517 -8.82 5.20 10.41
CA ASN A 517 -8.83 6.49 9.71
C ASN A 517 -8.77 6.36 8.18
N PHE A 518 -8.05 5.37 7.65
CA PHE A 518 -8.07 5.09 6.22
C PHE A 518 -9.44 4.53 5.78
N ASP A 519 -10.04 3.65 6.55
CA ASP A 519 -11.36 3.09 6.24
C ASP A 519 -12.46 4.16 6.31
N ILE A 520 -12.38 5.08 7.28
CA ILE A 520 -13.24 6.29 7.37
C ILE A 520 -13.07 7.12 6.11
N TYR A 521 -11.82 7.45 5.75
CA TYR A 521 -11.50 8.21 4.54
C TYR A 521 -12.10 7.57 3.28
N ALA A 522 -11.97 6.26 3.12
CA ALA A 522 -12.51 5.55 1.97
C ALA A 522 -14.05 5.64 1.89
N CYS A 523 -14.73 5.59 3.04
CA CYS A 523 -16.19 5.74 3.12
C CYS A 523 -16.64 7.19 2.86
N ASP A 524 -15.97 8.17 3.47
CA ASP A 524 -16.26 9.60 3.28
C ASP A 524 -16.11 10.01 1.81
N GLU A 525 -15.03 9.58 1.15
CA GLU A 525 -14.79 9.86 -0.27
C GLU A 525 -15.80 9.17 -1.19
N LEU A 526 -16.33 8.02 -0.79
CA LEU A 526 -17.40 7.39 -1.52
C LEU A 526 -18.68 8.23 -1.40
N ILE A 527 -19.02 8.64 -0.18
CA ILE A 527 -20.21 9.45 0.09
C ILE A 527 -20.12 10.82 -0.60
N SER A 528 -18.96 11.47 -0.59
CA SER A 528 -18.75 12.78 -1.22
C SER A 528 -18.93 12.77 -2.74
N LYS A 529 -18.81 11.60 -3.37
CA LYS A 529 -18.99 11.40 -4.82
C LYS A 529 -20.43 11.03 -5.21
N ILE A 530 -21.31 10.84 -4.24
CA ILE A 530 -22.72 10.56 -4.50
C ILE A 530 -23.41 11.88 -4.84
N ASP A 531 -23.83 12.02 -6.10
CA ASP A 531 -24.65 13.14 -6.60
C ASP A 531 -26.16 12.87 -6.45
N LYS A 532 -26.54 11.76 -5.78
CA LYS A 532 -27.93 11.43 -5.47
C LYS A 532 -28.39 12.17 -4.21
N ASP A 533 -28.78 13.42 -4.38
CA ASP A 533 -29.73 14.11 -3.49
C ASP A 533 -31.03 14.39 -4.24
#